data_AF-A0A2T0LSS2-F1
#
_entry.id   AF-A0A2T0LSS2-F1
#
_cell.length_a   1.000
_cell.length_b   1.000
_cell.length_c   1.000
_cell.angle_alpha   90.00
_cell.angle_beta   90.00
_cell.angle_gamma   90.00
#
_symmetry.space_group_name_H-M   'P 1'
#
loop_
_entity.id
_entity.type
_entity.pdbx_description
1 polymer ?
#
loop_
_entity_poly.entity_id
_entity_poly.type
_entity_poly.pdbx_seq_one_letter_code
_entity_poly.pdbx_strand_id
1 'polypeptide(L)'
;MGSAMPYPGDTVAVVRLRRGVVGETRRVCHVVPLPGPGEIPDSLTALCGADLRPGEAELLHGITGMPCEPCLAKVAPSVGQLSAAG
;
A
#
# COMPACT_ATOMS: atom_id res chain seq x y z
N MET A 1 -4.80 -21.22 -16.75
CA MET A 1 -3.51 -20.50 -16.66
C MET A 1 -3.70 -19.13 -17.30
N GLY A 2 -3.35 -18.06 -16.58
CA GLY A 2 -3.64 -16.68 -16.97
C GLY A 2 -4.26 -15.93 -15.81
N SER A 3 -3.47 -15.68 -14.77
CA SER A 3 -3.85 -14.67 -13.77
C SER A 3 -3.98 -13.35 -14.52
N ALA A 4 -5.14 -12.70 -14.44
CA ALA A 4 -5.35 -11.38 -15.02
C ALA A 4 -4.20 -10.48 -14.57
N MET A 5 -3.44 -9.94 -15.53
CA MET A 5 -2.49 -8.87 -15.23
C MET A 5 -3.34 -7.74 -14.63
N PRO A 6 -3.08 -7.28 -13.40
CA PRO A 6 -3.79 -6.14 -12.86
C PRO A 6 -3.62 -4.99 -13.85
N TYR A 7 -4.72 -4.36 -14.24
CA TYR A 7 -4.65 -3.15 -15.05
C TYR A 7 -3.78 -2.15 -14.27
N PRO A 8 -2.94 -1.35 -14.95
CA PRO A 8 -1.87 -0.63 -14.27
C PRO A 8 -2.37 0.52 -13.36
N GLY A 9 -3.70 0.72 -13.22
CA GLY A 9 -4.32 1.56 -12.19
C GLY A 9 -4.79 0.82 -10.93
N ASP A 10 -4.77 -0.52 -10.92
CA ASP A 10 -5.18 -1.37 -9.79
C ASP A 10 -3.98 -1.97 -9.04
N THR A 11 -2.76 -1.62 -9.43
CA THR A 11 -1.54 -2.13 -8.78
C THR A 11 -1.24 -1.32 -7.53
N VAL A 12 -0.98 -2.01 -6.42
CA VAL A 12 -0.58 -1.37 -5.16
C VAL A 12 0.84 -1.78 -4.77
N ALA A 13 1.57 -0.85 -4.17
CA ALA A 13 2.86 -1.09 -3.54
C ALA A 13 2.72 -1.04 -2.01
N VAL A 14 3.52 -1.86 -1.31
CA VAL A 14 3.68 -1.77 0.14
C VAL A 14 4.98 -1.05 0.43
N VAL A 15 4.94 0.01 1.22
CA VAL A 15 6.10 0.86 1.50
C VAL A 15 6.20 1.19 2.98
N ARG A 16 7.39 1.56 3.43
CA ARG A 16 7.62 2.07 4.80
C ARG A 16 8.49 3.31 4.75
N LEU A 17 8.17 4.33 5.55
CA LEU A 17 9.00 5.52 5.64
C LEU A 17 10.38 5.19 6.24
N ARG A 18 11.44 5.75 5.67
CA ARG A 18 12.83 5.57 6.07
C ARG A 18 13.09 6.15 7.47
N ARG A 19 14.14 5.67 8.13
CA ARG A 19 14.56 6.22 9.43
C ARG A 19 14.92 7.69 9.23
N GLY A 20 14.50 8.54 10.14
CA GLY A 20 14.74 9.99 10.05
C GLY A 20 13.66 10.79 9.30
N VAL A 21 12.73 10.13 8.61
CA VAL A 21 11.58 10.81 7.97
C VAL A 21 10.43 11.01 8.98
N VAL A 22 10.16 9.98 9.78
CA VAL A 22 9.17 10.01 10.86
C VAL A 22 9.74 9.37 12.13
N GLY A 23 9.16 9.69 13.29
CA GLY A 23 9.49 9.00 14.55
C GLY A 23 9.21 7.49 14.46
N GLU A 24 9.92 6.67 15.25
CA GLU A 24 9.86 5.20 15.15
C GLU A 24 8.44 4.64 15.36
N THR A 25 7.64 5.25 16.24
CA THR A 25 6.24 4.87 16.47
C THR A 25 5.35 5.03 15.23
N ARG A 26 5.78 5.80 14.24
CA ARG A 26 5.07 6.05 12.99
C ARG A 26 5.71 5.35 11.79
N ARG A 27 6.76 4.53 11.98
CA ARG A 27 7.37 3.71 10.90
C ARG A 27 6.54 2.47 10.62
N VAL A 28 5.28 2.67 10.27
CA VAL A 28 4.35 1.64 9.87
C VAL A 28 4.40 1.40 8.36
N CYS A 29 3.85 0.27 7.92
CA CYS A 29 3.73 -0.04 6.50
C CYS A 29 2.48 0.61 5.90
N HIS A 30 2.65 1.31 4.79
CA HIS A 30 1.58 1.93 4.02
C HIS A 30 1.34 1.17 2.72
N VAL A 31 0.10 1.21 2.25
CA VAL A 31 -0.27 0.75 0.92
C VAL A 31 -0.50 1.95 0.03
N VAL A 32 0.13 1.95 -1.14
CA VAL A 32 0.16 3.06 -2.08
C VAL A 32 -0.31 2.57 -3.44
N PRO A 33 -1.38 3.13 -4.02
CA PRO A 33 -1.73 2.86 -5.40
C PRO A 33 -0.64 3.40 -6.33
N LEU A 34 -0.18 2.58 -7.25
CA LEU A 34 0.76 3.02 -8.27
C LEU A 34 -0.03 3.66 -9.42
N PRO A 35 0.40 4.83 -9.92
CA PRO A 35 -0.17 5.36 -11.15
C PRO A 35 0.10 4.39 -12.32
N GLY A 36 -0.74 4.49 -13.35
CA GLY A 36 -0.53 3.79 -14.60
C GLY A 36 0.82 4.13 -15.25
N PRO A 37 1.21 3.44 -16.33
CA PRO A 37 2.47 3.69 -16.99
C PRO A 37 2.45 5.11 -17.57
N GLY A 38 3.48 5.91 -17.28
CA GLY A 38 3.52 7.33 -17.62
C GLY A 38 4.59 8.10 -16.85
N GLU A 39 4.33 9.38 -16.62
CA GLU A 39 5.21 10.25 -15.83
C GLU A 39 5.36 9.77 -14.39
N ILE A 40 6.56 9.91 -13.84
CA ILE A 40 6.84 9.61 -12.43
C ILE A 40 6.36 10.81 -11.62
N PRO A 41 5.38 10.66 -10.70
CA PRO A 41 4.88 11.78 -9.93
C PRO A 41 5.90 12.25 -8.88
N ASP A 42 5.87 13.54 -8.55
CA ASP A 42 6.70 14.14 -7.50
C ASP A 42 6.41 13.59 -6.10
N SER A 43 5.22 13.03 -5.89
CA SER A 43 4.89 12.29 -4.68
C SER A 43 3.82 11.22 -4.93
N LEU A 44 3.76 10.25 -4.03
CA LEU A 44 2.71 9.25 -3.99
C LEU A 44 1.87 9.41 -2.73
N THR A 45 0.56 9.21 -2.84
CA THR A 45 -0.34 9.27 -1.69
C THR A 45 -0.75 7.87 -1.27
N ALA A 46 -0.44 7.49 -0.02
CA ALA A 46 -0.92 6.25 0.56
C ALA A 46 -2.44 6.27 0.75
N LEU A 47 -3.05 5.08 0.88
CA LEU A 47 -4.48 4.95 1.13
C LEU A 47 -4.93 5.63 2.43
N CYS A 48 -4.05 5.80 3.41
CA CYS A 48 -4.33 6.57 4.64
C CYS A 48 -4.24 8.10 4.46
N GLY A 49 -3.84 8.59 3.28
CA GLY A 49 -3.62 10.00 3.00
C GLY A 49 -2.20 10.51 3.28
N ALA A 50 -1.25 9.63 3.64
CA ALA A 50 0.15 10.04 3.82
C ALA A 50 0.78 10.40 2.46
N ASP A 51 1.51 11.51 2.41
CA ASP A 51 2.33 11.92 1.26
C ASP A 51 3.72 11.26 1.38
N LEU A 52 4.19 10.65 0.29
CA LEU A 52 5.49 10.01 0.21
C LEU A 52 6.27 10.59 -0.96
N ARG A 53 7.39 11.24 -0.66
CA ARG A 53 8.28 11.79 -1.69
C ARG A 53 9.36 10.78 -2.09
N PRO A 54 9.94 10.93 -3.29
CA PRO A 54 11.08 10.14 -3.72
C PRO A 54 12.19 10.12 -2.66
N GLY A 55 12.64 8.93 -2.29
CA GLY A 55 13.72 8.72 -1.33
C GLY A 55 13.31 8.69 0.14
N GLU A 56 12.06 9.02 0.48
CA GLU A 56 11.53 8.98 1.85
C GLU A 56 11.04 7.61 2.27
N ALA A 57 10.75 6.71 1.33
CA ALA A 57 10.20 5.40 1.59
C ALA A 57 11.06 4.27 1.02
N GLU A 58 11.03 3.12 1.68
CA GLU A 58 11.54 1.86 1.16
C GLU A 58 10.38 0.99 0.67
N LEU A 59 10.56 0.32 -0.47
CA LEU A 59 9.62 -0.65 -1.01
C LEU A 59 9.74 -1.97 -0.26
N LEU A 60 8.61 -2.58 0.09
CA LEU A 60 8.52 -3.85 0.78
C LEU A 60 7.85 -4.89 -0.11
N HIS A 61 8.25 -6.15 0.05
CA HIS A 61 7.66 -7.29 -0.67
C HIS A 61 6.27 -7.71 -0.15
N GLY A 62 5.82 -7.10 0.96
CA GLY A 62 4.55 -7.39 1.61
C GLY A 62 4.42 -6.64 2.92
N ILE A 63 3.26 -6.76 3.56
CA ILE A 63 3.02 -6.19 4.90
C ILE A 63 3.91 -6.91 5.91
N THR A 64 4.78 -6.17 6.59
CA THR A 64 5.69 -6.69 7.63
C THR A 64 5.83 -5.70 8.79
N GLY A 65 6.00 -6.19 10.01
CA GLY A 65 5.94 -5.36 11.21
C GLY A 65 4.55 -4.76 11.42
N MET A 66 4.47 -3.52 11.92
CA MET A 66 3.19 -2.86 12.17
C MET A 66 2.64 -2.21 10.89
N PRO A 67 1.44 -2.60 10.41
CA PRO A 67 0.78 -1.91 9.31
C PRO A 67 0.12 -0.62 9.77
N CYS A 68 -0.05 0.31 8.84
CA CYS A 68 -0.94 1.44 9.00
C CYS A 68 -2.38 0.91 8.99
N GLU A 69 -3.08 1.00 10.13
CA GLU A 69 -4.44 0.45 10.28
C GLU A 69 -5.43 0.97 9.22
N PRO A 70 -5.46 2.29 8.87
CA PRO A 70 -6.30 2.77 7.78
C PRO A 70 -5.97 2.17 6.41
N CYS A 71 -4.68 1.96 6.10
CA CYS A 71 -4.28 1.30 4.86
C CYS A 71 -4.75 -0.15 4.85
N LEU A 72 -4.55 -0.87 5.97
CA LEU A 72 -4.93 -2.27 6.10
C LEU A 72 -6.45 -2.43 5.96
N ALA A 73 -7.25 -1.59 6.62
CA ALA A 73 -8.71 -1.64 6.54
C ALA A 73 -9.24 -1.47 5.10
N LYS A 74 -8.57 -0.67 4.27
CA LYS A 74 -8.95 -0.42 2.87
C LYS A 74 -8.57 -1.55 1.91
N VAL A 75 -7.61 -2.40 2.28
CA VAL A 75 -7.18 -3.54 1.45
C VAL A 75 -7.55 -4.90 2.03
N ALA A 76 -8.04 -4.93 3.25
CA ALA A 76 -8.55 -6.14 3.85
C ALA A 76 -9.74 -6.63 3.01
N PRO A 77 -9.79 -7.93 2.67
CA PRO A 77 -10.99 -8.49 2.07
C PRO A 77 -12.15 -8.25 3.03
N SER A 78 -13.28 -7.76 2.51
CA SER A 78 -14.49 -7.63 3.30
C SER A 78 -14.88 -9.01 3.86
N VAL A 79 -14.77 -9.18 5.18
CA VAL A 79 -15.30 -10.34 5.90
C VAL A 79 -16.82 -10.32 5.73
N GLY A 80 -17.31 -10.99 4.69
CA GLY A 80 -18.70 -10.93 4.26
C GLY A 80 -19.07 -11.81 3.07
N GLN A 81 -18.25 -12.81 2.73
CA GLN A 81 -18.61 -13.87 1.78
C GLN A 81 -18.21 -15.24 2.33
N LEU A 82 -18.58 -15.52 3.58
CA LEU A 82 -18.71 -16.90 4.03
C LEU A 82 -20.07 -17.39 3.51
N SER A 83 -20.13 -17.84 2.25
CA SER A 83 -21.28 -18.62 1.78
C SER A 83 -21.36 -19.87 2.66
N ALA A 84 -22.40 -19.92 3.51
CA ALA A 84 -22.86 -21.16 4.09
C ALA A 84 -23.37 -22.05 2.94
N ALA A 85 -22.54 -22.97 2.47
CA ALA A 85 -23.03 -24.14 1.75
C ALA A 85 -23.69 -25.04 2.81
N GLY A 86 -25.02 -24.99 2.85
CA GLY A 86 -25.84 -26.02 3.50
C GLY A 86 -25.88 -27.29 2.68
#